data_AF-A0A1E3ZX71-F1
#
_entry.id   AF-A0A1E3ZX71-F1
#
_cell.length_a   1.000
_cell.length_b   1.000
_cell.length_c   1.000
_cell.angle_alpha   90.00
_cell.angle_beta   90.00
_cell.angle_gamma   90.00
#
_symmetry.space_group_name_H-M   'P 1'
#
loop_
_entity.id
_entity.type
_entity.pdbx_description
1 polymer ?
#
loop_
_entity_poly.entity_id
_entity_poly.type
_entity_poly.pdbx_seq_one_letter_code
_entity_poly.pdbx_strand_id
1 'polypeptide(L)'
;AALKLDEIGYQKVRSLRQNGKPVRYHVEDTILEVDLPTPVLPGSRHVFDMEFDAQVPLQIRRTGRMNKEGIDYSMAQWYPKMSEYDYEGWHANPYIAREFYGVWGDYDVKITLDASYVVAATGYLQDPEKIGHGYSPKKAAHKPGSMLTWHFKAPNVHDFVWAADPDYTHDIAKVDDNLELHFFYQHDSLGNWKQLQSYAVDCFKLMNEKYGRYPYKQYSIIQGGDGGMEYPMATLVTSGRSLGALVSVMVHESVHSWFQMLLGNNESKYGWMDEGFTNYAQSEIMAKLMPSPLDPHVRTYAAYRDLVRSGLEEPLTTHADHFETNRAYSIAAYSKGAIFLHQLSYIIGKEAFDVGMKRYFNEWKYKHPNPNDFKRIMEKVSGLELDWYLENWIGTTKTIDYGVGVAGDDNGRARIVISKKGTIPMPLDIRVTYKDGGEQWYYIPLDLMRGEKKERDAIVLSDWGWTYPEYAFTVNRPSGDIRSVEIDPSRRMADLDLSNNRYPAPAQEKALPVLEGAEK
;
A
#
# COMPACT_ATOMS: atom_id res chain seq x y z
N ALA A 1 -6.30 29.39 11.55
CA ALA A 1 -7.54 30.09 11.97
C ALA A 1 -8.66 29.07 12.00
N ALA A 2 -9.67 29.22 12.85
CA ALA A 2 -10.86 28.36 12.79
C ALA A 2 -11.61 28.60 11.47
N LEU A 3 -12.15 27.53 10.88
CA LEU A 3 -13.00 27.61 9.69
C LEU A 3 -14.30 28.36 10.00
N LYS A 4 -14.80 29.12 9.03
CA LYS A 4 -16.14 29.70 9.06
C LYS A 4 -17.20 28.64 8.78
N LEU A 5 -18.45 28.94 9.12
CA LEU A 5 -19.56 28.00 8.94
C LEU A 5 -19.76 27.57 7.47
N ASP A 6 -19.49 28.43 6.50
CA ASP A 6 -19.57 28.15 5.05
C ASP A 6 -18.30 27.45 4.50
N GLU A 7 -17.29 27.25 5.35
CA GLU A 7 -16.05 26.54 5.03
C GLU A 7 -16.05 25.11 5.62
N ILE A 8 -16.98 24.79 6.52
CA ILE A 8 -17.12 23.47 7.17
C ILE A 8 -18.03 22.57 6.33
N GLY A 9 -17.65 21.31 6.15
CA GLY A 9 -18.44 20.34 5.38
C GLY A 9 -19.52 19.69 6.25
N TYR A 10 -20.67 19.37 5.66
CA TYR A 10 -21.69 18.54 6.31
C TYR A 10 -22.50 17.78 5.28
N GLN A 11 -23.13 16.70 5.73
CA GLN A 11 -24.20 16.01 5.02
C GLN A 11 -25.43 15.96 5.93
N LYS A 12 -26.58 16.42 5.43
CA LYS A 12 -27.84 16.44 6.17
C LYS A 12 -28.86 15.57 5.44
N VAL A 13 -29.10 14.39 6.00
CA VAL A 13 -30.12 13.46 5.51
C VAL A 13 -31.51 14.05 5.69
N ARG A 14 -32.26 14.19 4.59
CA ARG A 14 -33.62 14.73 4.54
C ARG A 14 -34.68 13.64 4.59
N SER A 15 -34.43 12.54 3.89
CA SER A 15 -35.28 11.37 3.92
C SER A 15 -34.47 10.11 3.62
N LEU A 16 -34.91 8.99 4.20
CA LEU A 16 -34.43 7.66 3.88
C LEU A 16 -35.64 6.71 3.85
N ARG A 17 -35.70 5.86 2.83
CA ARG A 17 -36.75 4.84 2.67
C ARG A 17 -36.12 3.48 2.39
N GLN A 18 -36.72 2.42 2.91
CA GLN A 18 -36.44 1.03 2.52
C GLN A 18 -37.67 0.51 1.75
N ASN A 19 -37.47 0.11 0.49
CA ASN A 19 -38.53 -0.39 -0.39
C ASN A 19 -39.75 0.56 -0.44
N GLY A 20 -39.48 1.87 -0.56
CA GLY A 20 -40.49 2.94 -0.58
C GLY A 20 -41.09 3.32 0.78
N LYS A 21 -40.87 2.55 1.85
CA LYS A 21 -41.36 2.86 3.20
C LYS A 21 -40.34 3.71 3.97
N PRO A 22 -40.75 4.81 4.63
CA PRO A 22 -39.85 5.61 5.44
C PRO A 22 -39.27 4.77 6.58
N VAL A 23 -38.01 5.00 6.90
CA VAL A 23 -37.31 4.38 8.03
C VAL A 23 -37.10 5.40 9.13
N ARG A 24 -36.90 4.92 10.37
CA ARG A 24 -36.40 5.77 11.45
C ARG A 24 -34.88 5.70 11.43
N TYR A 25 -34.24 6.84 11.62
CA TYR A 25 -32.78 6.91 11.69
C TYR A 25 -32.34 7.94 12.71
N HIS A 26 -31.10 7.78 13.16
CA HIS A 26 -30.39 8.64 14.08
C HIS A 26 -29.01 8.93 13.49
N VAL A 27 -28.54 10.17 13.60
CA VAL A 27 -27.20 10.55 13.16
C VAL A 27 -26.34 10.72 14.40
N GLU A 28 -25.36 9.85 14.57
CA GLU A 28 -24.34 9.93 15.62
C GLU A 28 -23.01 10.29 14.95
N ASP A 29 -22.56 11.53 15.13
CA ASP A 29 -21.40 12.11 14.43
C ASP A 29 -21.45 11.90 12.91
N THR A 30 -20.64 10.99 12.38
CA THR A 30 -20.54 10.65 10.96
C THR A 30 -21.24 9.35 10.59
N ILE A 31 -21.93 8.71 11.54
CA ILE A 31 -22.65 7.46 11.35
C ILE A 31 -24.16 7.71 11.31
N LEU A 32 -24.81 7.11 10.31
CA LEU A 32 -26.27 7.08 10.18
C LEU A 32 -26.78 5.71 10.65
N GLU A 33 -27.35 5.65 11.84
CA GLU A 33 -27.98 4.46 12.41
C GLU A 33 -29.43 4.35 11.91
N VAL A 34 -29.81 3.20 11.35
CA VAL A 34 -31.11 3.04 10.67
C VAL A 34 -31.87 1.84 11.20
N ASP A 35 -33.08 2.10 11.73
CA ASP A 35 -34.03 1.07 12.11
C ASP A 35 -34.79 0.56 10.88
N LEU A 36 -34.46 -0.66 10.45
CA LEU A 36 -35.07 -1.26 9.27
C LEU A 36 -36.47 -1.83 9.58
N PRO A 37 -37.53 -1.46 8.83
CA PRO A 37 -38.86 -2.03 8.99
C PRO A 37 -38.94 -3.49 8.55
N THR A 38 -38.01 -3.92 7.67
CA THR A 38 -37.87 -5.32 7.25
C THR A 38 -36.39 -5.73 7.27
N PRO A 39 -36.04 -6.91 7.83
CA PRO A 39 -34.66 -7.37 7.87
C PRO A 39 -34.11 -7.63 6.47
N VAL A 40 -32.82 -7.38 6.28
CA VAL A 40 -32.09 -7.73 5.05
C VAL A 40 -31.52 -9.13 5.22
N LEU A 41 -32.21 -10.13 4.67
CA LEU A 41 -31.78 -11.54 4.77
C LEU A 41 -30.73 -11.88 3.69
N PRO A 42 -29.88 -12.90 3.90
CA PRO A 42 -28.95 -13.36 2.86
C PRO A 42 -29.65 -13.67 1.54
N GLY A 43 -29.11 -13.14 0.43
CA GLY A 43 -29.65 -13.32 -0.92
C GLY A 43 -30.93 -12.52 -1.23
N SER A 44 -31.45 -11.73 -0.28
CA SER A 44 -32.58 -10.83 -0.54
C SER A 44 -32.14 -9.53 -1.23
N ARG A 45 -33.10 -8.81 -1.82
CA ARG A 45 -32.86 -7.51 -2.48
C ARG A 45 -33.71 -6.44 -1.81
N HIS A 46 -33.07 -5.33 -1.46
CA HIS A 46 -33.70 -4.16 -0.88
C HIS A 46 -33.27 -2.91 -1.67
N VAL A 47 -34.16 -1.93 -1.73
CA VAL A 47 -33.89 -0.61 -2.32
C VAL A 47 -33.88 0.41 -1.19
N PHE A 48 -32.82 1.22 -1.14
CA PHE A 48 -32.72 2.36 -0.25
C PHE A 48 -32.75 3.64 -1.07
N ASP A 49 -33.72 4.51 -0.79
CA ASP A 49 -33.86 5.80 -1.45
C ASP A 49 -33.53 6.89 -0.41
N MET A 50 -32.52 7.71 -0.70
CA MET A 50 -32.06 8.77 0.20
C MET A 50 -32.02 10.12 -0.50
N GLU A 51 -32.52 11.15 0.17
CA GLU A 51 -32.31 12.55 -0.19
C GLU A 51 -31.48 13.20 0.92
N PHE A 52 -30.43 13.94 0.54
CA PHE A 52 -29.58 14.64 1.49
C PHE A 52 -29.08 15.95 0.86
N ASP A 53 -28.84 16.94 1.72
CA ASP A 53 -28.10 18.15 1.35
C ASP A 53 -26.66 18.02 1.82
N ALA A 54 -25.71 18.48 1.02
CA ALA A 54 -24.31 18.54 1.41
C ALA A 54 -23.73 19.94 1.18
N GLN A 55 -22.87 20.38 2.10
CA GLN A 55 -22.04 21.55 1.91
C GLN A 55 -20.61 21.11 1.62
N VAL A 56 -20.06 21.58 0.50
CA VAL A 56 -18.67 21.30 0.13
C VAL A 56 -17.73 22.12 1.02
N PRO A 57 -16.87 21.48 1.84
CA PRO A 57 -15.93 22.20 2.71
C PRO A 57 -14.85 22.92 1.91
N LEU A 58 -14.23 23.95 2.48
CA LEU A 58 -12.91 24.37 2.02
C LEU A 58 -11.95 23.18 2.19
N GLN A 59 -11.17 22.84 1.16
CA GLN A 59 -10.34 21.65 1.24
C GLN A 59 -9.22 21.82 2.26
N ILE A 60 -9.31 21.06 3.35
CA ILE A 60 -8.24 20.88 4.33
C ILE A 60 -7.60 19.50 4.25
N ARG A 61 -8.38 18.48 3.85
CA ARG A 61 -7.96 17.08 3.71
C ARG A 61 -8.97 16.28 2.89
N ARG A 62 -8.52 15.42 1.98
CA ARG A 62 -9.33 14.50 1.14
C ARG A 62 -10.39 15.18 0.26
N THR A 63 -11.46 15.70 0.85
CA THR A 63 -12.58 16.33 0.13
C THR A 63 -12.64 17.83 0.33
N GLY A 64 -13.05 18.55 -0.71
CA GLY A 64 -13.41 19.97 -0.60
C GLY A 64 -13.27 20.75 -1.89
N ARG A 65 -13.52 22.06 -1.75
CA ARG A 65 -13.37 23.06 -2.80
C ARG A 65 -12.13 23.91 -2.59
N MET A 66 -11.63 24.49 -3.68
CA MET A 66 -10.52 25.47 -3.70
C MET A 66 -9.31 24.97 -2.90
N ASN A 67 -8.66 23.93 -3.41
CA ASN A 67 -7.46 23.42 -2.77
C ASN A 67 -6.31 24.44 -2.82
N LYS A 68 -5.18 24.13 -2.17
CA LYS A 68 -4.01 25.02 -2.14
C LYS A 68 -3.41 25.33 -3.52
N GLU A 69 -3.73 24.53 -4.54
CA GLU A 69 -3.28 24.72 -5.92
C GLU A 69 -4.29 25.46 -6.81
N GLY A 70 -5.46 25.83 -6.27
CA GLY A 70 -6.51 26.49 -7.02
C GLY A 70 -7.42 25.55 -7.81
N ILE A 71 -7.43 24.24 -7.49
CA ILE A 71 -8.42 23.30 -8.02
C ILE A 71 -9.77 23.55 -7.36
N ASP A 72 -10.80 23.77 -8.17
CA ASP A 72 -12.14 24.13 -7.70
C ASP A 72 -12.80 23.02 -6.87
N TYR A 73 -12.75 21.75 -7.30
CA TYR A 73 -13.36 20.63 -6.60
C TYR A 73 -12.49 19.38 -6.59
N SER A 74 -12.34 18.77 -5.42
CA SER A 74 -11.78 17.44 -5.20
C SER A 74 -12.70 16.70 -4.23
N MET A 75 -13.53 15.81 -4.75
CA MET A 75 -14.73 15.31 -4.08
C MET A 75 -14.62 13.82 -3.81
N ALA A 76 -14.34 13.52 -2.55
CA ALA A 76 -14.23 12.19 -1.99
C ALA A 76 -15.13 12.07 -0.75
N GLN A 77 -15.58 10.86 -0.39
CA GLN A 77 -16.48 10.66 0.76
C GLN A 77 -17.68 11.66 0.79
N TRP A 78 -18.17 12.04 -0.39
CA TRP A 78 -19.10 13.16 -0.59
C TRP A 78 -20.59 12.72 -0.56
N TYR A 79 -20.82 11.42 -0.43
CA TYR A 79 -22.13 10.79 -0.36
C TYR A 79 -22.19 9.81 0.81
N PRO A 80 -23.37 9.56 1.40
CA PRO A 80 -23.56 8.52 2.41
C PRO A 80 -23.25 7.13 1.84
N LYS A 81 -22.38 6.38 2.53
CA LYS A 81 -21.97 5.02 2.16
C LYS A 81 -22.52 4.02 3.18
N MET A 82 -22.80 2.79 2.73
CA MET A 82 -23.11 1.68 3.63
C MET A 82 -21.84 1.26 4.36
N SER A 83 -21.91 1.09 5.68
CA SER A 83 -20.83 0.42 6.44
C SER A 83 -20.79 -1.06 6.07
N GLU A 84 -19.61 -1.63 5.93
CA GLU A 84 -19.46 -3.05 5.66
C GLU A 84 -19.95 -3.89 6.84
N TYR A 85 -20.62 -5.01 6.53
CA TYR A 85 -21.02 -6.04 7.47
C TYR A 85 -20.47 -7.38 7.01
N ASP A 86 -19.53 -7.93 7.77
CA ASP A 86 -18.90 -9.22 7.46
C ASP A 86 -19.03 -10.21 8.63
N TYR A 87 -18.20 -11.26 8.63
CA TYR A 87 -18.23 -12.30 9.66
C TYR A 87 -17.83 -11.79 11.05
N GLU A 88 -17.20 -10.61 11.15
CA GLU A 88 -16.90 -9.93 12.41
C GLU A 88 -18.03 -8.98 12.85
N GLY A 89 -19.06 -8.79 12.02
CA GLY A 89 -20.20 -7.91 12.28
C GLY A 89 -20.09 -6.57 11.54
N TRP A 90 -20.71 -5.52 12.12
CA TRP A 90 -20.70 -4.17 11.55
C TRP A 90 -19.36 -3.46 11.79
N HIS A 91 -18.82 -2.83 10.74
CA HIS A 91 -17.64 -1.96 10.81
C HIS A 91 -18.06 -0.49 10.74
N ALA A 92 -18.74 -0.01 11.79
CA ALA A 92 -19.31 1.34 11.86
C ALA A 92 -18.38 2.34 12.56
N ASN A 93 -17.10 2.38 12.17
CA ASN A 93 -16.14 3.32 12.73
C ASN A 93 -16.47 4.76 12.28
N PRO A 94 -16.57 5.74 13.21
CA PRO A 94 -16.75 7.14 12.83
C PRO A 94 -15.63 7.62 11.90
N TYR A 95 -16.02 8.29 10.82
CA TYR A 95 -15.07 8.86 9.87
C TYR A 95 -14.39 10.11 10.44
N ILE A 96 -13.07 10.07 10.54
CA ILE A 96 -12.23 11.17 11.05
C ILE A 96 -11.27 11.73 9.99
N ALA A 97 -11.69 11.72 8.71
CA ALA A 97 -10.87 12.12 7.56
C ALA A 97 -9.65 11.20 7.32
N ARG A 98 -9.80 9.91 7.57
CA ARG A 98 -8.78 8.85 7.40
C ARG A 98 -9.31 7.72 6.53
N GLU A 99 -8.68 6.57 6.60
CA GLU A 99 -9.05 5.38 5.82
C GLU A 99 -10.43 4.82 6.16
N PHE A 100 -10.95 3.98 5.27
CA PHE A 100 -12.30 3.43 5.38
C PHE A 100 -12.35 1.96 4.95
N TYR A 101 -13.46 1.30 5.23
CA TYR A 101 -13.72 -0.07 4.77
C TYR A 101 -15.01 -0.05 3.94
N GLY A 102 -14.86 -0.22 2.63
CA GLY A 102 -15.93 0.00 1.65
C GLY A 102 -16.57 -1.28 1.13
N VAL A 103 -17.86 -1.23 0.83
CA VAL A 103 -18.63 -2.33 0.23
C VAL A 103 -18.49 -2.32 -1.29
N TRP A 104 -18.29 -3.47 -1.92
CA TRP A 104 -18.29 -3.58 -3.39
C TRP A 104 -19.65 -3.28 -4.01
N GLY A 105 -19.66 -2.53 -5.10
CA GLY A 105 -20.89 -2.22 -5.83
C GLY A 105 -20.67 -1.66 -7.24
N ASP A 106 -21.76 -1.61 -7.99
CA ASP A 106 -21.82 -0.90 -9.28
C ASP A 106 -22.35 0.52 -9.05
N TYR A 107 -21.64 1.50 -9.58
CA TYR A 107 -22.00 2.92 -9.48
C TYR A 107 -22.53 3.44 -10.82
N ASP A 108 -23.70 4.08 -10.79
CA ASP A 108 -24.30 4.85 -11.88
C ASP A 108 -24.50 6.29 -11.37
N VAL A 109 -23.58 7.18 -11.72
CA VAL A 109 -23.45 8.51 -11.10
C VAL A 109 -23.70 9.59 -12.13
N LYS A 110 -24.56 10.55 -11.79
CA LYS A 110 -24.83 11.74 -12.59
C LYS A 110 -24.46 13.00 -11.82
N ILE A 111 -23.61 13.82 -12.42
CA ILE A 111 -23.11 15.06 -11.84
C ILE A 111 -23.50 16.22 -12.75
N THR A 112 -24.24 17.19 -12.22
CA THR A 112 -24.70 18.36 -12.98
C THR A 112 -23.98 19.61 -12.49
N LEU A 113 -23.18 20.22 -13.36
CA LEU A 113 -22.34 21.40 -13.09
C LEU A 113 -22.47 22.42 -14.23
N ASP A 114 -21.90 23.62 -14.07
CA ASP A 114 -21.76 24.55 -15.19
C ASP A 114 -20.95 23.90 -16.32
N ALA A 115 -21.36 24.12 -17.57
CA ALA A 115 -20.79 23.48 -18.75
C ALA A 115 -19.34 23.89 -19.07
N SER A 116 -18.78 24.87 -18.36
CA SER A 116 -17.35 25.20 -18.44
C SER A 116 -16.45 24.19 -17.71
N TYR A 117 -16.96 23.49 -16.70
CA TYR A 117 -16.17 22.54 -15.92
C TYR A 117 -15.79 21.31 -16.74
N VAL A 118 -14.53 20.91 -16.64
CA VAL A 118 -14.07 19.56 -17.01
C VAL A 118 -14.18 18.68 -15.76
N VAL A 119 -14.86 17.53 -15.85
CA VAL A 119 -15.00 16.61 -14.72
C VAL A 119 -14.17 15.36 -14.97
N ALA A 120 -13.32 15.03 -14.01
CA ALA A 120 -12.59 13.76 -13.93
C ALA A 120 -13.20 12.91 -12.81
N ALA A 121 -13.41 11.61 -13.05
CA ALA A 121 -14.05 10.75 -12.05
C ALA A 121 -13.60 9.29 -12.15
N THR A 122 -13.94 8.54 -11.10
CA THR A 122 -14.05 7.08 -11.13
C THR A 122 -15.04 6.65 -12.22
N GLY A 123 -14.73 5.56 -12.93
CA GLY A 123 -15.63 4.97 -13.92
C GLY A 123 -15.47 5.47 -15.36
N TYR A 124 -16.38 5.01 -16.22
CA TYR A 124 -16.41 5.31 -17.64
C TYR A 124 -17.44 6.38 -17.94
N LEU A 125 -17.03 7.46 -18.61
CA LEU A 125 -17.96 8.48 -19.08
C LEU A 125 -18.88 7.91 -20.16
N GLN A 126 -20.18 8.14 -20.03
CA GLN A 126 -21.19 7.79 -21.02
C GLN A 126 -21.40 8.96 -22.01
N ASP A 127 -21.66 8.64 -23.27
CA ASP A 127 -21.87 9.61 -24.37
C ASP A 127 -20.78 10.72 -24.46
N PRO A 128 -19.48 10.38 -24.48
CA PRO A 128 -18.38 11.35 -24.43
C PRO A 128 -18.41 12.36 -25.59
N GLU A 129 -19.02 12.02 -26.72
CA GLU A 129 -19.19 12.89 -27.89
C GLU A 129 -20.21 14.03 -27.68
N LYS A 130 -21.11 13.90 -26.70
CA LYS A 130 -22.05 14.96 -26.29
C LYS A 130 -21.43 15.86 -25.23
N ILE A 131 -20.51 15.31 -24.43
CA ILE A 131 -19.85 16.00 -23.33
C ILE A 131 -18.69 16.86 -23.85
N GLY A 132 -17.76 16.29 -24.63
CA GLY A 132 -16.57 16.99 -25.11
C GLY A 132 -15.43 16.98 -24.08
N HIS A 133 -14.75 18.13 -23.89
CA HIS A 133 -13.67 18.31 -22.90
C HIS A 133 -12.55 17.25 -22.94
N GLY A 134 -12.11 16.87 -24.14
CA GLY A 134 -11.01 15.92 -24.35
C GLY A 134 -11.39 14.43 -24.22
N TYR A 135 -12.59 14.09 -23.73
CA TYR A 135 -13.06 12.69 -23.68
C TYR A 135 -13.40 12.09 -25.05
N SER A 136 -13.58 12.94 -26.06
CA SER A 136 -13.79 12.52 -27.43
C SER A 136 -12.98 13.43 -28.36
N PRO A 137 -12.45 12.91 -29.49
CA PRO A 137 -11.89 13.74 -30.55
C PRO A 137 -12.93 14.73 -31.12
N LYS A 138 -14.23 14.41 -30.99
CA LYS A 138 -15.31 15.29 -31.43
C LYS A 138 -15.50 16.41 -30.40
N LYS A 139 -15.40 17.65 -30.85
CA LYS A 139 -15.73 18.81 -30.02
C LYS A 139 -17.24 18.89 -29.80
N ALA A 140 -17.66 19.07 -28.56
CA ALA A 140 -19.00 19.50 -28.17
C ALA A 140 -18.94 21.00 -27.80
N ALA A 141 -19.98 21.75 -28.18
CA ALA A 141 -20.08 23.17 -27.86
C ALA A 141 -21.28 23.37 -26.93
N HIS A 142 -21.03 24.00 -25.78
CA HIS A 142 -22.04 24.30 -24.78
C HIS A 142 -22.23 25.81 -24.67
N LYS A 143 -23.45 26.24 -24.31
CA LYS A 143 -23.71 27.66 -24.11
C LYS A 143 -23.05 28.12 -22.80
N PRO A 144 -22.37 29.27 -22.75
CA PRO A 144 -21.87 29.81 -21.49
C PRO A 144 -22.98 29.93 -20.45
N GLY A 145 -22.72 29.51 -19.20
CA GLY A 145 -23.71 29.53 -18.12
C GLY A 145 -24.78 28.44 -18.18
N SER A 146 -24.71 27.51 -19.15
CA SER A 146 -25.62 26.35 -19.18
C SER A 146 -25.13 25.24 -18.28
N MET A 147 -26.05 24.40 -17.78
CA MET A 147 -25.70 23.22 -16.98
C MET A 147 -25.44 22.02 -17.89
N LEU A 148 -24.40 21.26 -17.60
CA LEU A 148 -24.06 20.00 -18.26
C LEU A 148 -24.15 18.85 -17.25
N THR A 149 -24.76 17.74 -17.65
CA THR A 149 -24.85 16.53 -16.81
C THR A 149 -23.87 15.48 -17.33
N TRP A 150 -22.88 15.18 -16.50
CA TRP A 150 -21.89 14.13 -16.70
C TRP A 150 -22.45 12.81 -16.16
N HIS A 151 -22.37 11.73 -16.93
CA HIS A 151 -22.89 10.42 -16.53
C HIS A 151 -21.75 9.41 -16.54
N PHE A 152 -21.36 8.92 -15.37
CA PHE A 152 -20.31 7.93 -15.19
C PHE A 152 -20.88 6.59 -14.75
N LYS A 153 -20.28 5.50 -15.25
CA LYS A 153 -20.54 4.14 -14.78
C LYS A 153 -19.27 3.47 -14.31
N ALA A 154 -19.23 3.01 -13.06
CA ALA A 154 -18.09 2.29 -12.50
C ALA A 154 -18.55 0.93 -11.96
N PRO A 155 -18.30 -0.17 -12.67
CA PRO A 155 -18.69 -1.49 -12.19
C PRO A 155 -17.72 -2.00 -11.14
N ASN A 156 -18.24 -2.70 -10.13
CA ASN A 156 -17.49 -3.47 -9.14
C ASN A 156 -16.36 -2.70 -8.42
N VAL A 157 -16.64 -1.47 -7.99
CA VAL A 157 -15.75 -0.64 -7.15
C VAL A 157 -16.35 -0.46 -5.76
N HIS A 158 -15.55 -0.04 -4.77
CA HIS A 158 -16.05 0.17 -3.39
C HIS A 158 -16.08 1.64 -2.94
N ASP A 159 -15.73 2.57 -3.84
CA ASP A 159 -15.90 4.01 -3.64
C ASP A 159 -15.95 4.74 -5.00
N PHE A 160 -16.32 6.03 -4.96
CA PHE A 160 -16.42 6.89 -6.13
C PHE A 160 -15.89 8.29 -5.82
N VAL A 161 -14.81 8.68 -6.51
CA VAL A 161 -14.23 10.02 -6.45
C VAL A 161 -14.50 10.81 -7.73
N TRP A 162 -14.59 12.13 -7.62
CA TRP A 162 -14.51 13.01 -8.77
C TRP A 162 -13.79 14.32 -8.42
N ALA A 163 -13.26 14.99 -9.44
CA ALA A 163 -12.71 16.33 -9.36
C ALA A 163 -13.22 17.14 -10.53
N ALA A 164 -13.30 18.45 -10.37
CA ALA A 164 -13.72 19.32 -11.46
C ALA A 164 -13.03 20.68 -11.39
N ASP A 165 -12.65 21.16 -12.56
CA ASP A 165 -12.05 22.47 -12.73
C ASP A 165 -12.29 22.95 -14.17
N PRO A 166 -12.58 24.24 -14.41
CA PRO A 166 -12.74 24.77 -15.76
C PRO A 166 -11.43 24.80 -16.55
N ASP A 167 -10.28 24.85 -15.86
CA ASP A 167 -8.96 25.04 -16.47
C ASP A 167 -8.18 23.72 -16.65
N TYR A 168 -8.81 22.57 -16.41
CA TYR A 168 -8.15 21.28 -16.65
C TYR A 168 -7.84 21.07 -18.14
N THR A 169 -6.58 20.74 -18.39
CA THR A 169 -6.16 19.98 -19.57
C THR A 169 -6.48 18.51 -19.36
N HIS A 170 -6.94 17.84 -20.41
CA HIS A 170 -7.23 16.40 -20.40
C HIS A 170 -6.44 15.71 -21.51
N ASP A 171 -5.48 14.87 -21.12
CA ASP A 171 -4.75 13.98 -22.03
C ASP A 171 -5.11 12.52 -21.79
N ILE A 172 -4.90 11.70 -22.82
CA ILE A 172 -5.07 10.25 -22.77
C ILE A 172 -3.82 9.57 -23.30
N ALA A 173 -3.29 8.59 -22.56
CA ALA A 173 -2.20 7.73 -22.99
C ALA A 173 -2.64 6.26 -22.92
N LYS A 174 -2.28 5.46 -23.94
CA LYS A 174 -2.60 4.03 -23.96
C LYS A 174 -1.51 3.22 -23.27
N VAL A 175 -1.92 2.33 -22.36
CA VAL A 175 -1.05 1.28 -21.83
C VAL A 175 -0.98 0.12 -22.83
N ASP A 176 -2.16 -0.32 -23.28
CA ASP A 176 -2.39 -1.31 -24.33
C ASP A 176 -3.77 -1.09 -24.99
N ASP A 177 -4.21 -2.02 -25.85
CA ASP A 177 -5.49 -1.92 -26.58
C ASP A 177 -6.74 -1.88 -25.69
N ASN A 178 -6.64 -2.31 -24.43
CA ASN A 178 -7.76 -2.45 -23.51
C ASN A 178 -7.62 -1.57 -22.26
N LEU A 179 -6.58 -0.74 -22.15
CA LEU A 179 -6.33 0.11 -20.99
C LEU A 179 -5.77 1.47 -21.39
N GLU A 180 -6.49 2.52 -21.00
CA GLU A 180 -6.11 3.92 -21.19
C GLU A 180 -5.92 4.61 -19.84
N LEU A 181 -4.93 5.52 -19.77
CA LEU A 181 -4.70 6.41 -18.64
C LEU A 181 -5.14 7.81 -19.02
N HIS A 182 -5.95 8.43 -18.17
CA HIS A 182 -6.42 9.79 -18.34
C HIS A 182 -5.67 10.70 -17.38
N PHE A 183 -5.24 11.87 -17.86
CA PHE A 183 -4.49 12.84 -17.08
C PHE A 183 -5.26 14.16 -17.07
N PHE A 184 -5.58 14.65 -15.88
CA PHE A 184 -6.28 15.91 -15.69
C PHE A 184 -5.40 16.84 -14.86
N TYR A 185 -4.99 17.97 -15.42
CA TYR A 185 -4.08 18.89 -14.75
C TYR A 185 -4.23 20.31 -15.29
N GLN A 186 -4.00 21.31 -14.45
CA GLN A 186 -3.94 22.71 -14.85
C GLN A 186 -2.58 23.02 -15.51
N HIS A 187 -2.21 24.30 -15.68
CA HIS A 187 -1.00 24.69 -16.41
C HIS A 187 0.29 23.94 -15.95
N ASP A 188 0.87 23.13 -16.84
CA ASP A 188 2.12 22.38 -16.62
C ASP A 188 3.36 23.22 -16.94
N SER A 189 3.61 24.26 -16.13
CA SER A 189 4.72 25.20 -16.35
C SER A 189 6.11 24.55 -16.28
N LEU A 190 6.25 23.42 -15.59
CA LEU A 190 7.50 22.66 -15.47
C LEU A 190 7.63 21.55 -16.52
N GLY A 191 6.56 21.25 -17.29
CA GLY A 191 6.54 20.13 -18.23
C GLY A 191 6.55 18.75 -17.56
N ASN A 192 6.27 18.69 -16.24
CA ASN A 192 6.36 17.45 -15.46
C ASN A 192 5.14 16.57 -15.70
N TRP A 193 3.94 17.12 -15.86
CA TRP A 193 2.73 16.34 -16.14
C TRP A 193 2.79 15.67 -17.51
N LYS A 194 3.34 16.33 -18.52
CA LYS A 194 3.58 15.69 -19.83
C LYS A 194 4.59 14.54 -19.72
N GLN A 195 5.68 14.73 -18.99
CA GLN A 195 6.69 13.66 -18.79
C GLN A 195 6.16 12.52 -17.92
N LEU A 196 5.30 12.79 -16.95
CA LEU A 196 4.68 11.80 -16.06
C LEU A 196 3.95 10.69 -16.82
N GLN A 197 3.37 11.02 -17.98
CA GLN A 197 2.51 10.10 -18.75
C GLN A 197 3.24 8.82 -19.17
N SER A 198 4.49 8.93 -19.64
CA SER A 198 5.27 7.74 -20.01
C SER A 198 5.62 6.89 -18.79
N TYR A 199 5.97 7.52 -17.67
CA TYR A 199 6.25 6.79 -16.42
C TYR A 199 5.01 6.08 -15.87
N ALA A 200 3.83 6.70 -15.99
CA ALA A 200 2.57 6.09 -15.59
C ALA A 200 2.24 4.89 -16.49
N VAL A 201 2.41 4.99 -17.81
CA VAL A 201 2.24 3.86 -18.73
C VAL A 201 3.17 2.70 -18.37
N ASP A 202 4.44 2.98 -18.11
CA ASP A 202 5.42 1.95 -17.74
C ASP A 202 5.15 1.36 -16.35
N CYS A 203 4.70 2.17 -15.38
CA CYS A 203 4.22 1.70 -14.08
C CYS A 203 3.12 0.65 -14.25
N PHE A 204 2.05 0.97 -15.00
CA PHE A 204 0.94 0.03 -15.22
C PHE A 204 1.38 -1.25 -15.94
N LYS A 205 2.30 -1.17 -16.92
CA LYS A 205 2.86 -2.36 -17.58
C LYS A 205 3.61 -3.26 -16.59
N LEU A 206 4.50 -2.68 -15.79
CA LEU A 206 5.29 -3.40 -14.81
C LEU A 206 4.42 -4.03 -13.71
N MET A 207 3.41 -3.30 -13.23
CA MET A 207 2.44 -3.81 -12.26
C MET A 207 1.60 -4.96 -12.83
N ASN A 208 1.09 -4.80 -14.07
CA ASN A 208 0.36 -5.85 -14.79
C ASN A 208 1.17 -7.14 -14.93
N GLU A 209 2.45 -7.02 -15.27
CA GLU A 209 3.36 -8.16 -15.42
C GLU A 209 3.63 -8.84 -14.07
N LYS A 210 4.02 -8.05 -13.07
CA LYS A 210 4.54 -8.55 -11.79
C LYS A 210 3.45 -9.10 -10.87
N TYR A 211 2.34 -8.37 -10.69
CA TYR A 211 1.33 -8.70 -9.68
C TYR A 211 0.00 -9.19 -10.28
N GLY A 212 -0.26 -8.87 -11.55
CA GLY A 212 -1.45 -9.33 -12.27
C GLY A 212 -2.17 -8.17 -12.95
N ARG A 213 -3.03 -8.48 -13.92
CA ARG A 213 -3.62 -7.46 -14.79
C ARG A 213 -4.66 -6.61 -14.06
N TYR A 214 -4.48 -5.29 -14.13
CA TYR A 214 -5.50 -4.29 -13.81
C TYR A 214 -6.74 -4.52 -14.69
N PRO A 215 -7.92 -4.76 -14.09
CA PRO A 215 -9.07 -5.32 -14.80
C PRO A 215 -9.96 -4.27 -15.48
N TYR A 216 -9.84 -3.00 -15.10
CA TYR A 216 -10.63 -1.92 -15.70
C TYR A 216 -9.98 -1.40 -16.97
N LYS A 217 -10.77 -0.71 -17.81
CA LYS A 217 -10.31 -0.16 -19.10
C LYS A 217 -9.70 1.24 -18.98
N GLN A 218 -9.83 1.86 -17.81
CA GLN A 218 -9.42 3.23 -17.58
C GLN A 218 -8.84 3.39 -16.18
N TYR A 219 -7.85 4.27 -16.06
CA TYR A 219 -7.42 4.85 -14.78
C TYR A 219 -7.15 6.35 -14.93
N SER A 220 -7.62 7.16 -13.99
CA SER A 220 -7.51 8.62 -14.04
C SER A 220 -6.46 9.13 -13.03
N ILE A 221 -5.45 9.86 -13.50
CA ILE A 221 -4.47 10.57 -12.65
C ILE A 221 -4.83 12.05 -12.71
N ILE A 222 -5.27 12.58 -11.56
CA ILE A 222 -5.98 13.86 -11.50
C ILE A 222 -5.21 14.81 -10.58
N GLN A 223 -4.91 16.02 -11.04
CA GLN A 223 -4.38 17.07 -10.20
C GLN A 223 -5.47 17.53 -9.22
N GLY A 224 -5.24 17.37 -7.93
CA GLY A 224 -6.22 17.72 -6.92
C GLY A 224 -5.85 17.20 -5.54
N GLY A 225 -6.76 17.36 -4.59
CA GLY A 225 -6.52 16.92 -3.21
C GLY A 225 -5.50 17.78 -2.48
N ASP A 226 -4.96 17.21 -1.40
CA ASP A 226 -4.03 17.84 -0.47
C ASP A 226 -2.63 17.18 -0.44
N GLY A 227 -2.38 16.17 -1.27
CA GLY A 227 -1.11 15.48 -1.37
C GLY A 227 -1.11 14.40 -2.44
N GLY A 228 -1.25 13.15 -2.02
CA GLY A 228 -1.55 11.99 -2.85
C GLY A 228 -2.68 11.22 -2.18
N MET A 229 -3.62 10.70 -2.96
CA MET A 229 -4.72 9.88 -2.43
C MET A 229 -5.26 8.95 -3.51
N GLU A 230 -5.41 7.70 -3.15
CA GLU A 230 -5.93 6.61 -3.95
C GLU A 230 -7.45 6.49 -3.90
N TYR A 231 -8.03 6.10 -5.03
CA TYR A 231 -9.45 5.77 -5.18
C TYR A 231 -9.63 4.69 -6.25
N PRO A 232 -10.80 4.03 -6.32
CA PRO A 232 -11.04 3.08 -7.39
C PRO A 232 -11.02 3.79 -8.74
N MET A 233 -10.21 3.28 -9.65
CA MET A 233 -10.01 3.81 -11.00
C MET A 233 -9.45 5.24 -11.10
N ALA A 234 -9.03 5.85 -9.98
CA ALA A 234 -8.52 7.22 -10.00
C ALA A 234 -7.57 7.52 -8.83
N THR A 235 -6.69 8.49 -9.01
CA THR A 235 -5.93 9.11 -7.92
C THR A 235 -5.96 10.62 -8.03
N LEU A 236 -5.96 11.29 -6.88
CA LEU A 236 -5.70 12.72 -6.75
C LEU A 236 -4.22 12.93 -6.35
N VAL A 237 -3.49 13.75 -7.09
CA VAL A 237 -2.07 14.06 -6.82
C VAL A 237 -1.83 15.56 -6.96
N THR A 238 -1.18 16.17 -5.98
CA THR A 238 -0.79 17.58 -6.07
C THR A 238 0.38 17.79 -7.04
N SER A 239 0.34 18.92 -7.73
CA SER A 239 1.38 19.41 -8.63
C SER A 239 2.54 20.09 -7.88
N GLY A 240 3.36 20.87 -8.60
CA GLY A 240 4.45 21.68 -8.02
C GLY A 240 5.68 20.88 -7.53
N ARG A 241 5.69 19.56 -7.71
CA ARG A 241 6.77 18.66 -7.32
C ARG A 241 7.87 18.60 -8.39
N SER A 242 9.09 18.21 -7.99
CA SER A 242 10.09 17.74 -8.97
C SER A 242 9.56 16.51 -9.70
N LEU A 243 10.04 16.25 -10.92
CA LEU A 243 9.59 15.10 -11.72
C LEU A 243 9.70 13.78 -10.94
N GLY A 244 10.83 13.52 -10.28
CA GLY A 244 11.01 12.29 -9.49
C GLY A 244 10.04 12.17 -8.32
N ALA A 245 9.72 13.27 -7.63
CA ALA A 245 8.73 13.26 -6.56
C ALA A 245 7.30 13.08 -7.08
N LEU A 246 6.97 13.69 -8.23
CA LEU A 246 5.66 13.51 -8.88
C LEU A 246 5.46 12.07 -9.35
N VAL A 247 6.47 11.48 -10.01
CA VAL A 247 6.47 10.06 -10.41
C VAL A 247 6.34 9.17 -9.19
N SER A 248 7.10 9.43 -8.11
CA SER A 248 7.05 8.65 -6.88
C SER A 248 5.65 8.62 -6.27
N VAL A 249 4.98 9.77 -6.13
CA VAL A 249 3.61 9.84 -5.58
C VAL A 249 2.62 9.19 -6.54
N MET A 250 2.67 9.49 -7.84
CA MET A 250 1.80 8.84 -8.83
C MET A 250 1.93 7.30 -8.80
N VAL A 251 3.14 6.78 -8.69
CA VAL A 251 3.36 5.32 -8.55
C VAL A 251 2.72 4.82 -7.26
N HIS A 252 2.93 5.47 -6.13
CA HIS A 252 2.30 5.07 -4.86
C HIS A 252 0.78 4.99 -5.00
N GLU A 253 0.15 6.09 -5.40
CA GLU A 253 -1.32 6.17 -5.43
C GLU A 253 -1.95 5.29 -6.51
N SER A 254 -1.24 5.03 -7.62
CA SER A 254 -1.75 4.11 -8.65
C SER A 254 -1.57 2.64 -8.28
N VAL A 255 -0.50 2.30 -7.56
CA VAL A 255 -0.23 0.94 -7.07
C VAL A 255 -1.28 0.50 -6.06
N HIS A 256 -1.83 1.43 -5.28
CA HIS A 256 -3.01 1.20 -4.45
C HIS A 256 -4.20 0.59 -5.21
N SER A 257 -4.29 0.78 -6.53
CA SER A 257 -5.27 0.07 -7.35
C SER A 257 -5.19 -1.45 -7.21
N TRP A 258 -4.00 -2.01 -7.03
CA TRP A 258 -3.81 -3.46 -6.87
C TRP A 258 -3.98 -3.93 -5.44
N PHE A 259 -3.48 -3.18 -4.47
CA PHE A 259 -3.37 -3.66 -3.10
C PHE A 259 -4.48 -3.20 -2.16
N GLN A 260 -5.21 -2.14 -2.52
CA GLN A 260 -6.39 -1.73 -1.79
C GLN A 260 -7.62 -1.62 -2.70
N MET A 261 -7.59 -0.85 -3.77
CA MET A 261 -8.84 -0.57 -4.51
C MET A 261 -9.40 -1.77 -5.30
N LEU A 262 -8.61 -2.84 -5.46
CA LEU A 262 -9.05 -4.14 -5.99
C LEU A 262 -9.14 -5.23 -4.92
N LEU A 263 -8.48 -5.09 -3.77
CA LEU A 263 -8.53 -6.11 -2.71
C LEU A 263 -9.48 -5.74 -1.57
N GLY A 264 -9.79 -4.46 -1.38
CA GLY A 264 -10.71 -3.93 -0.39
C GLY A 264 -10.40 -4.36 1.03
N ASN A 265 -9.14 -4.52 1.47
CA ASN A 265 -8.92 -4.93 2.85
C ASN A 265 -9.44 -3.88 3.83
N ASN A 266 -9.75 -4.30 5.06
CA ASN A 266 -10.18 -3.42 6.13
C ASN A 266 -9.01 -2.54 6.57
N GLU A 267 -8.89 -1.32 6.04
CA GLU A 267 -7.78 -0.40 6.31
C GLU A 267 -7.70 0.01 7.79
N SER A 268 -8.84 0.05 8.48
CA SER A 268 -8.88 0.37 9.90
C SER A 268 -8.18 -0.69 10.78
N LYS A 269 -8.24 -1.97 10.39
CA LYS A 269 -7.57 -3.08 11.09
C LYS A 269 -6.23 -3.48 10.49
N TYR A 270 -6.11 -3.37 9.18
CA TYR A 270 -5.00 -3.93 8.39
C TYR A 270 -4.40 -2.90 7.43
N GLY A 271 -4.40 -1.61 7.79
CA GLY A 271 -3.82 -0.53 6.95
C GLY A 271 -2.35 -0.75 6.57
N TRP A 272 -1.62 -1.61 7.29
CA TRP A 272 -0.26 -2.02 6.88
C TRP A 272 -0.23 -2.96 5.66
N MET A 273 -1.31 -3.71 5.39
CA MET A 273 -1.44 -4.51 4.17
C MET A 273 -1.71 -3.62 2.96
N ASP A 274 -2.37 -2.50 3.17
CA ASP A 274 -2.59 -1.49 2.15
C ASP A 274 -1.29 -0.69 1.91
N GLU A 275 -0.96 0.20 2.85
CA GLU A 275 0.14 1.15 2.74
C GLU A 275 1.50 0.45 2.59
N GLY A 276 1.68 -0.65 3.31
CA GLY A 276 2.93 -1.40 3.29
C GLY A 276 3.13 -2.17 2.00
N PHE A 277 2.08 -2.78 1.42
CA PHE A 277 2.22 -3.53 0.18
C PHE A 277 2.40 -2.57 -0.99
N THR A 278 1.68 -1.44 -0.96
CA THR A 278 1.86 -0.35 -1.90
C THR A 278 3.26 0.23 -1.81
N ASN A 279 3.77 0.52 -0.61
CA ASN A 279 5.14 1.02 -0.43
C ASN A 279 6.21 0.02 -0.91
N TYR A 280 6.04 -1.28 -0.64
CA TYR A 280 6.93 -2.32 -1.16
C TYR A 280 6.95 -2.32 -2.69
N ALA A 281 5.78 -2.35 -3.33
CA ALA A 281 5.68 -2.37 -4.78
C ALA A 281 6.17 -1.06 -5.39
N GLN A 282 5.88 0.08 -4.79
CA GLN A 282 6.41 1.39 -5.20
C GLN A 282 7.95 1.36 -5.23
N SER A 283 8.61 0.91 -4.16
CA SER A 283 10.08 0.78 -4.12
C SER A 283 10.62 -0.07 -5.28
N GLU A 284 9.99 -1.21 -5.54
CA GLU A 284 10.37 -2.12 -6.63
C GLU A 284 10.16 -1.54 -8.03
N ILE A 285 9.06 -0.81 -8.24
CA ILE A 285 8.72 -0.19 -9.53
C ILE A 285 9.59 1.04 -9.77
N MET A 286 9.79 1.88 -8.76
CA MET A 286 10.66 3.05 -8.83
C MET A 286 12.10 2.67 -9.14
N ALA A 287 12.61 1.54 -8.60
CA ALA A 287 13.93 1.04 -8.95
C ALA A 287 14.10 0.72 -10.45
N LYS A 288 13.01 0.38 -11.14
CA LYS A 288 13.00 0.14 -12.59
C LYS A 288 12.81 1.42 -13.40
N LEU A 289 11.92 2.30 -12.96
CA LEU A 289 11.58 3.55 -13.66
C LEU A 289 12.69 4.61 -13.53
N MET A 290 13.31 4.69 -12.35
CA MET A 290 14.35 5.66 -12.01
C MET A 290 15.50 4.95 -11.27
N PRO A 291 16.37 4.22 -11.99
CA PRO A 291 17.41 3.40 -11.38
C PRO A 291 18.36 4.18 -10.48
N SER A 292 18.70 3.57 -9.35
CA SER A 292 19.61 4.10 -8.33
C SER A 292 20.59 3.01 -7.91
N PRO A 293 21.85 3.34 -7.55
CA PRO A 293 22.79 2.38 -7.00
C PRO A 293 22.44 1.94 -5.57
N LEU A 294 21.52 2.64 -4.89
CA LEU A 294 21.07 2.29 -3.55
C LEU A 294 19.98 1.21 -3.63
N ASP A 295 19.99 0.30 -2.65
CA ASP A 295 18.89 -0.64 -2.43
C ASP A 295 17.57 0.15 -2.24
N PRO A 296 16.49 -0.17 -2.98
CA PRO A 296 15.24 0.59 -2.96
C PRO A 296 14.47 0.52 -1.64
N HIS A 297 14.81 -0.42 -0.74
CA HIS A 297 14.19 -0.58 0.58
C HIS A 297 15.06 -0.04 1.72
N VAL A 298 16.29 0.44 1.45
CA VAL A 298 17.24 0.84 2.51
C VAL A 298 16.68 1.89 3.47
N ARG A 299 15.91 2.85 2.95
CA ARG A 299 15.28 3.92 3.74
C ARG A 299 14.15 3.38 4.61
N THR A 300 13.38 2.43 4.10
CA THR A 300 12.31 1.72 4.82
C THR A 300 12.85 1.02 6.07
N TYR A 301 13.96 0.28 5.93
CA TYR A 301 14.62 -0.37 7.07
C TYR A 301 15.25 0.63 8.05
N ALA A 302 15.80 1.75 7.56
CA ALA A 302 16.34 2.79 8.43
C ALA A 302 15.23 3.41 9.31
N ALA A 303 14.10 3.78 8.71
CA ALA A 303 12.95 4.33 9.43
C ALA A 303 12.41 3.37 10.49
N TYR A 304 12.31 2.07 10.17
CA TYR A 304 11.94 1.05 11.14
C TYR A 304 12.91 0.98 12.32
N ARG A 305 14.23 0.88 12.06
CA ARG A 305 15.24 0.82 13.14
C ARG A 305 15.20 2.07 14.03
N ASP A 306 14.96 3.24 13.45
CA ASP A 306 14.88 4.49 14.20
C ASP A 306 13.59 4.59 15.03
N LEU A 307 12.49 3.97 14.60
CA LEU A 307 11.29 3.82 15.44
C LEU A 307 11.57 2.89 16.63
N VAL A 308 12.14 1.70 16.37
CA VAL A 308 12.46 0.73 17.43
C VAL A 308 13.38 1.36 18.48
N ARG A 309 14.45 2.05 18.06
CA ARG A 309 15.37 2.75 18.96
C ARG A 309 14.71 3.85 19.78
N SER A 310 13.63 4.45 19.28
CA SER A 310 12.90 5.48 20.02
C SER A 310 11.99 4.91 21.12
N GLY A 311 11.69 3.60 21.10
CA GLY A 311 10.78 2.96 22.05
C GLY A 311 9.29 3.29 21.84
N LEU A 312 8.95 3.92 20.70
CA LEU A 312 7.58 4.31 20.35
C LEU A 312 6.86 3.30 19.45
N GLU A 313 7.43 2.10 19.26
CA GLU A 313 6.81 1.08 18.42
C GLU A 313 5.53 0.54 19.06
N GLU A 314 4.50 0.33 18.23
CA GLU A 314 3.25 -0.30 18.61
C GLU A 314 2.98 -1.50 17.65
N PRO A 315 2.27 -2.55 18.09
CA PRO A 315 1.94 -3.70 17.24
C PRO A 315 1.13 -3.31 15.98
N LEU A 316 1.30 -4.05 14.88
CA LEU A 316 0.53 -3.82 13.65
C LEU A 316 -0.93 -4.28 13.74
N THR A 317 -1.30 -4.95 14.84
CA THR A 317 -2.69 -5.26 15.19
C THR A 317 -3.43 -4.08 15.83
N THR A 318 -2.74 -2.98 16.16
CA THR A 318 -3.37 -1.75 16.65
C THR A 318 -4.25 -1.15 15.55
N HIS A 319 -5.48 -0.78 15.90
CA HIS A 319 -6.39 -0.09 14.98
C HIS A 319 -5.75 1.20 14.47
N ALA A 320 -5.91 1.51 13.18
CA ALA A 320 -5.23 2.62 12.50
C ALA A 320 -5.38 3.98 13.21
N ASP A 321 -6.55 4.21 13.84
CA ASP A 321 -6.87 5.45 14.55
C ASP A 321 -6.48 5.45 16.03
N HIS A 322 -5.98 4.33 16.58
CA HIS A 322 -5.70 4.16 18.01
C HIS A 322 -4.20 4.09 18.34
N PHE A 323 -3.34 4.37 17.36
CA PHE A 323 -1.92 4.59 17.64
C PHE A 323 -1.73 5.86 18.49
N GLU A 324 -0.81 5.80 19.44
CA GLU A 324 -0.51 6.92 20.34
C GLU A 324 0.16 8.08 19.60
N THR A 325 0.87 7.79 18.50
CA THR A 325 1.53 8.83 17.69
C THR A 325 1.38 8.60 16.19
N ASN A 326 1.25 9.68 15.43
CA ASN A 326 1.27 9.65 13.97
C ASN A 326 2.58 9.06 13.42
N ARG A 327 3.70 9.24 14.13
CA ARG A 327 5.00 8.67 13.76
C ARG A 327 4.98 7.14 13.86
N ALA A 328 4.47 6.60 14.97
CA ALA A 328 4.31 5.16 15.15
C ALA A 328 3.40 4.58 14.06
N TYR A 329 2.21 5.16 13.86
CA TYR A 329 1.28 4.76 12.80
C TYR A 329 1.94 4.76 11.41
N SER A 330 2.60 5.86 11.03
CA SER A 330 3.13 6.00 9.67
C SER A 330 4.24 4.99 9.38
N ILE A 331 5.16 4.78 10.32
CA ILE A 331 6.24 3.80 10.13
C ILE A 331 5.70 2.36 10.23
N ALA A 332 4.71 2.11 11.09
CA ALA A 332 4.00 0.83 11.19
C ALA A 332 3.31 0.46 9.86
N ALA A 333 2.42 1.31 9.36
CA ALA A 333 1.63 1.05 8.16
C ALA A 333 2.53 0.92 6.91
N TYR A 334 3.43 1.87 6.68
CA TYR A 334 4.23 1.92 5.45
C TYR A 334 5.50 1.07 5.53
N SER A 335 6.32 1.30 6.56
CA SER A 335 7.66 0.72 6.60
C SER A 335 7.64 -0.71 7.09
N LYS A 336 7.00 -0.97 8.22
CA LYS A 336 6.91 -2.32 8.80
C LYS A 336 6.07 -3.25 7.91
N GLY A 337 5.02 -2.74 7.26
CA GLY A 337 4.26 -3.47 6.24
C GLY A 337 5.06 -3.78 4.96
N ALA A 338 5.88 -2.85 4.46
CA ALA A 338 6.75 -3.14 3.31
C ALA A 338 7.89 -4.12 3.66
N ILE A 339 8.48 -3.97 4.84
CA ILE A 339 9.47 -4.92 5.37
C ILE A 339 8.84 -6.29 5.56
N PHE A 340 7.58 -6.39 5.98
CA PHE A 340 6.89 -7.67 6.11
C PHE A 340 6.96 -8.49 4.81
N LEU A 341 6.67 -7.86 3.66
CA LEU A 341 6.78 -8.50 2.35
C LEU A 341 8.23 -8.80 1.95
N HIS A 342 9.13 -7.84 2.14
CA HIS A 342 10.52 -8.02 1.73
C HIS A 342 11.23 -9.13 2.52
N GLN A 343 10.97 -9.19 3.82
CA GLN A 343 11.45 -10.25 4.71
C GLN A 343 10.69 -11.56 4.49
N LEU A 344 9.42 -11.55 4.12
CA LEU A 344 8.74 -12.76 3.71
C LEU A 344 9.42 -13.38 2.48
N SER A 345 9.79 -12.56 1.49
CA SER A 345 10.58 -13.00 0.33
C SER A 345 11.92 -13.63 0.73
N TYR A 346 12.53 -13.19 1.84
CA TYR A 346 13.71 -13.82 2.42
C TYR A 346 13.39 -15.16 3.09
N ILE A 347 12.28 -15.24 3.82
CA ILE A 347 11.87 -16.45 4.56
C ILE A 347 11.51 -17.58 3.60
N ILE A 348 10.67 -17.31 2.59
CA ILE A 348 10.12 -18.36 1.70
C ILE A 348 10.88 -18.52 0.38
N GLY A 349 11.82 -17.62 0.10
CA GLY A 349 12.54 -17.55 -1.17
C GLY A 349 11.80 -16.72 -2.22
N LYS A 350 12.58 -16.06 -3.08
CA LYS A 350 12.06 -15.07 -4.04
C LYS A 350 11.03 -15.65 -5.03
N GLU A 351 11.29 -16.84 -5.56
CA GLU A 351 10.41 -17.46 -6.57
C GLU A 351 9.02 -17.76 -5.99
N ALA A 352 8.95 -18.42 -4.82
CA ALA A 352 7.70 -18.71 -4.15
C ALA A 352 6.95 -17.41 -3.78
N PHE A 353 7.68 -16.37 -3.35
CA PHE A 353 7.10 -15.06 -3.08
C PHE A 353 6.49 -14.39 -4.31
N ASP A 354 7.23 -14.34 -5.44
CA ASP A 354 6.73 -13.73 -6.67
C ASP A 354 5.47 -14.45 -7.19
N VAL A 355 5.47 -15.79 -7.17
CA VAL A 355 4.31 -16.62 -7.51
C VAL A 355 3.15 -16.36 -6.55
N GLY A 356 3.44 -16.29 -5.25
CA GLY A 356 2.48 -16.04 -4.18
C GLY A 356 1.80 -14.68 -4.31
N MET A 357 2.55 -13.61 -4.57
CA MET A 357 2.00 -12.26 -4.73
C MET A 357 1.06 -12.18 -5.92
N LYS A 358 1.45 -12.77 -7.06
CA LYS A 358 0.61 -12.81 -8.26
C LYS A 358 -0.63 -13.67 -8.05
N ARG A 359 -0.50 -14.79 -7.34
CA ARG A 359 -1.62 -15.65 -6.98
C ARG A 359 -2.59 -14.94 -6.02
N TYR A 360 -2.07 -14.25 -5.01
CA TYR A 360 -2.84 -13.50 -4.02
C TYR A 360 -3.75 -12.48 -4.71
N PHE A 361 -3.18 -11.61 -5.55
CA PHE A 361 -3.97 -10.64 -6.29
C PHE A 361 -5.07 -11.29 -7.15
N ASN A 362 -4.73 -12.36 -7.89
CA ASN A 362 -5.70 -12.99 -8.79
C ASN A 362 -6.83 -13.73 -8.05
N GLU A 363 -6.55 -14.33 -6.89
CA GLU A 363 -7.56 -15.03 -6.09
C GLU A 363 -8.41 -14.08 -5.23
N TRP A 364 -7.85 -12.94 -4.82
CA TRP A 364 -8.48 -12.04 -3.84
C TRP A 364 -8.99 -10.72 -4.40
N LYS A 365 -8.74 -10.39 -5.67
CA LYS A 365 -9.38 -9.22 -6.28
C LYS A 365 -10.91 -9.30 -6.20
N TYR A 366 -11.54 -8.18 -5.88
CA TYR A 366 -12.96 -7.99 -5.62
C TYR A 366 -13.47 -8.73 -4.38
N LYS A 367 -12.65 -8.80 -3.33
CA LYS A 367 -13.01 -9.40 -2.03
C LYS A 367 -12.57 -8.47 -0.89
N HIS A 368 -12.36 -9.01 0.30
CA HIS A 368 -11.85 -8.33 1.49
C HIS A 368 -10.88 -9.27 2.24
N PRO A 369 -9.64 -9.50 1.75
CA PRO A 369 -8.69 -10.39 2.40
C PRO A 369 -8.24 -9.83 3.74
N ASN A 370 -8.02 -10.72 4.69
CA ASN A 370 -7.34 -10.43 5.96
C ASN A 370 -5.90 -11.00 5.95
N PRO A 371 -5.09 -10.77 7.00
CA PRO A 371 -3.72 -11.28 7.05
C PRO A 371 -3.60 -12.80 6.94
N ASN A 372 -4.58 -13.55 7.45
CA ASN A 372 -4.60 -15.01 7.37
C ASN A 372 -4.83 -15.47 5.92
N ASP A 373 -5.67 -14.79 5.16
CA ASP A 373 -5.91 -15.08 3.74
C ASP A 373 -4.64 -14.95 2.91
N PHE A 374 -3.88 -13.87 3.12
CA PHE A 374 -2.57 -13.67 2.51
C PHE A 374 -1.56 -14.75 2.92
N LYS A 375 -1.44 -15.02 4.23
CA LYS A 375 -0.55 -16.08 4.76
C LYS A 375 -0.86 -17.42 4.11
N ARG A 376 -2.13 -17.82 4.03
CA ARG A 376 -2.55 -19.09 3.44
C ARG A 376 -2.14 -19.24 1.98
N ILE A 377 -2.10 -18.16 1.20
CA ILE A 377 -1.56 -18.19 -0.16
C ILE A 377 -0.06 -18.47 -0.13
N MET A 378 0.67 -17.78 0.73
CA MET A 378 2.13 -17.88 0.85
C MET A 378 2.58 -19.26 1.37
N GLU A 379 1.84 -19.86 2.31
CA GLU A 379 2.08 -21.23 2.78
C GLU A 379 1.83 -22.25 1.66
N LYS A 380 0.76 -22.08 0.87
CA LYS A 380 0.43 -23.00 -0.23
C LYS A 380 1.48 -23.00 -1.35
N VAL A 381 2.11 -21.86 -1.63
CA VAL A 381 3.13 -21.76 -2.70
C VAL A 381 4.51 -22.17 -2.21
N SER A 382 4.82 -21.97 -0.93
CA SER A 382 6.14 -22.29 -0.36
C SER A 382 6.22 -23.68 0.26
N GLY A 383 5.10 -24.23 0.73
CA GLY A 383 5.08 -25.46 1.54
C GLY A 383 5.54 -25.27 2.99
N LEU A 384 5.69 -24.02 3.45
CA LEU A 384 6.21 -23.67 4.77
C LEU A 384 5.10 -23.20 5.71
N GLU A 385 5.27 -23.39 7.02
CA GLU A 385 4.42 -22.80 8.07
C GLU A 385 4.85 -21.37 8.39
N LEU A 386 3.90 -20.44 8.41
CA LEU A 386 4.16 -18.99 8.54
C LEU A 386 3.42 -18.33 9.72
N ASP A 387 2.72 -19.11 10.56
CA ASP A 387 2.01 -18.60 11.74
C ASP A 387 2.93 -17.77 12.65
N TRP A 388 4.10 -18.31 12.98
CA TRP A 388 5.10 -17.67 13.84
C TRP A 388 5.51 -16.29 13.32
N TYR A 389 5.52 -16.08 12.01
CA TYR A 389 5.96 -14.82 11.42
C TYR A 389 4.90 -13.74 11.61
N LEU A 390 3.63 -14.04 11.33
CA LEU A 390 2.53 -13.12 11.62
C LEU A 390 2.41 -12.84 13.12
N GLU A 391 2.43 -13.88 13.95
CA GLU A 391 2.33 -13.75 15.41
C GLU A 391 3.40 -12.81 15.98
N ASN A 392 4.66 -13.00 15.58
CA ASN A 392 5.76 -12.20 16.13
C ASN A 392 5.88 -10.83 15.47
N TRP A 393 5.83 -10.74 14.13
CA TRP A 393 6.06 -9.47 13.43
C TRP A 393 4.86 -8.52 13.51
N ILE A 394 3.64 -9.03 13.36
CA ILE A 394 2.41 -8.22 13.36
C ILE A 394 1.89 -8.07 14.78
N GLY A 395 1.83 -9.17 15.54
CA GLY A 395 1.20 -9.22 16.86
C GLY A 395 2.03 -8.66 18.02
N THR A 396 3.31 -8.31 17.80
CA THR A 396 4.20 -7.84 18.87
C THR A 396 5.16 -6.74 18.40
N THR A 397 5.93 -6.21 19.35
CA THR A 397 7.08 -5.31 19.13
C THR A 397 8.42 -6.03 19.36
N LYS A 398 8.42 -7.37 19.25
CA LYS A 398 9.65 -8.17 19.33
C LYS A 398 10.56 -7.83 18.14
N THR A 399 11.85 -8.04 18.32
CA THR A 399 12.87 -7.60 17.36
C THR A 399 13.78 -8.73 16.90
N ILE A 400 14.48 -8.50 15.80
CA ILE A 400 15.47 -9.40 15.20
C ILE A 400 16.87 -8.81 15.44
N ASP A 401 17.80 -9.64 15.93
CA ASP A 401 19.22 -9.28 16.08
C ASP A 401 20.03 -10.58 16.19
N TYR A 402 21.01 -10.77 15.29
CA TYR A 402 21.87 -11.95 15.23
C TYR A 402 23.34 -11.59 15.07
N GLY A 403 24.18 -12.05 16.00
CA GLY A 403 25.64 -11.91 15.89
C GLY A 403 26.33 -13.17 15.39
N VAL A 404 27.42 -13.04 14.62
CA VAL A 404 28.26 -14.16 14.15
C VAL A 404 29.73 -14.04 14.56
N GLY A 405 30.37 -15.17 14.84
CA GLY A 405 31.79 -15.26 15.16
C GLY A 405 32.44 -16.58 14.74
N VAL A 406 33.77 -16.61 14.75
CA VAL A 406 34.59 -17.82 14.52
C VAL A 406 35.28 -18.22 15.83
N ALA A 407 34.91 -19.36 16.39
CA ALA A 407 35.35 -19.87 17.68
C ALA A 407 36.53 -20.85 17.56
N GLY A 408 37.52 -20.51 16.72
CA GLY A 408 38.70 -21.34 16.47
C GLY A 408 38.42 -22.58 15.60
N ASP A 409 39.27 -23.60 15.74
CA ASP A 409 39.21 -24.84 14.98
C ASP A 409 38.76 -26.02 15.84
N ASP A 410 37.88 -26.85 15.29
CA ASP A 410 37.47 -28.16 15.79
C ASP A 410 37.91 -29.23 14.79
N ASN A 411 38.92 -30.02 15.14
CA ASN A 411 39.52 -31.03 14.26
C ASN A 411 39.98 -30.46 12.90
N GLY A 412 40.63 -29.29 12.92
CA GLY A 412 41.14 -28.62 11.72
C GLY A 412 40.07 -27.93 10.86
N ARG A 413 38.83 -27.84 11.36
CA ARG A 413 37.69 -27.19 10.71
C ARG A 413 37.24 -25.99 11.53
N ALA A 414 37.06 -24.83 10.92
CA ALA A 414 36.65 -23.65 11.64
C ALA A 414 35.25 -23.84 12.21
N ARG A 415 35.08 -23.50 13.49
CA ARG A 415 33.80 -23.52 14.18
C ARG A 415 33.15 -22.14 14.09
N ILE A 416 32.03 -22.05 13.37
CA ILE A 416 31.20 -20.84 13.29
C ILE A 416 30.18 -20.90 14.42
N VAL A 417 30.01 -19.78 15.14
CA VAL A 417 29.01 -19.62 16.19
C VAL A 417 28.13 -18.43 15.86
N ILE A 418 26.82 -18.63 15.93
CA ILE A 418 25.80 -17.60 15.73
C ILE A 418 25.02 -17.45 17.04
N SER A 419 24.78 -16.21 17.43
CA SER A 419 24.06 -15.82 18.64
C SER A 419 22.76 -15.12 18.27
N LYS A 420 21.63 -15.55 18.83
CA LYS A 420 20.32 -14.93 18.69
C LYS A 420 20.11 -13.97 19.86
N LYS A 421 20.26 -12.67 19.58
CA LYS A 421 20.12 -11.58 20.56
C LYS A 421 18.70 -11.01 20.57
N GLY A 422 18.08 -10.97 19.39
CA GLY A 422 16.66 -10.63 19.21
C GLY A 422 15.74 -11.77 19.65
N THR A 423 14.46 -11.47 19.76
CA THR A 423 13.44 -12.42 20.24
C THR A 423 12.62 -13.06 19.13
N ILE A 424 12.64 -12.50 17.91
CA ILE A 424 12.03 -13.13 16.73
C ILE A 424 13.03 -14.14 16.13
N PRO A 425 12.71 -15.44 16.15
CA PRO A 425 13.53 -16.46 15.48
C PRO A 425 13.43 -16.32 13.95
N MET A 426 14.52 -16.57 13.22
CA MET A 426 14.58 -16.44 11.76
C MET A 426 15.39 -17.60 11.17
N PRO A 427 15.01 -18.12 9.97
CA PRO A 427 15.95 -18.89 9.18
C PRO A 427 17.10 -17.99 8.73
N LEU A 428 18.32 -18.52 8.59
CA LEU A 428 19.49 -17.70 8.27
C LEU A 428 20.24 -18.18 7.02
N ASP A 429 20.47 -17.24 6.11
CA ASP A 429 21.44 -17.37 5.02
C ASP A 429 22.81 -16.87 5.49
N ILE A 430 23.83 -17.74 5.44
CA ILE A 430 25.18 -17.43 5.88
C ILE A 430 26.15 -17.57 4.69
N ARG A 431 26.93 -16.52 4.44
CA ARG A 431 28.03 -16.58 3.48
C ARG A 431 29.37 -16.62 4.19
N VAL A 432 30.19 -17.61 3.86
CA VAL A 432 31.59 -17.70 4.28
C VAL A 432 32.47 -17.39 3.08
N THR A 433 33.29 -16.35 3.19
CA THR A 433 34.30 -15.99 2.18
C THR A 433 35.68 -16.36 2.71
N TYR A 434 36.46 -17.05 1.89
CA TYR A 434 37.81 -17.51 2.21
C TYR A 434 38.88 -16.53 1.70
N LYS A 435 40.10 -16.64 2.21
CA LYS A 435 41.24 -15.77 1.84
C LYS A 435 41.72 -15.96 0.41
N ASP A 436 41.49 -17.13 -0.17
CA ASP A 436 41.78 -17.43 -1.58
C ASP A 436 40.72 -16.88 -2.55
N GLY A 437 39.67 -16.22 -2.03
CA GLY A 437 38.57 -15.65 -2.81
C GLY A 437 37.39 -16.60 -3.03
N GLY A 438 37.49 -17.86 -2.60
CA GLY A 438 36.36 -18.79 -2.66
C GLY A 438 35.23 -18.39 -1.70
N GLU A 439 33.99 -18.75 -2.04
CA GLU A 439 32.82 -18.53 -1.20
C GLU A 439 32.03 -19.83 -1.01
N GLN A 440 31.41 -19.98 0.17
CA GLN A 440 30.47 -21.07 0.46
C GLN A 440 29.25 -20.50 1.16
N TRP A 441 28.07 -20.90 0.68
CA TRP A 441 26.79 -20.59 1.30
C TRP A 441 26.33 -21.72 2.21
N TYR A 442 25.77 -21.35 3.35
CA TYR A 442 25.08 -22.23 4.29
C TYR A 442 23.69 -21.67 4.56
N TYR A 443 22.72 -22.56 4.76
CA TYR A 443 21.37 -22.21 5.15
C TYR A 443 21.01 -22.91 6.45
N ILE A 444 20.55 -22.15 7.44
CA ILE A 444 20.07 -22.66 8.72
C ILE A 444 18.54 -22.52 8.71
N PRO A 445 17.78 -23.62 8.53
CA PRO A 445 16.33 -23.59 8.62
C PRO A 445 15.87 -23.26 10.05
N LEU A 446 14.68 -22.68 10.16
CA LEU A 446 14.00 -22.50 11.44
C LEU A 446 12.99 -23.65 11.63
N ASP A 447 13.03 -24.31 12.79
CA ASP A 447 12.17 -25.46 13.10
C ASP A 447 10.67 -25.16 13.03
N LEU A 448 10.26 -23.91 13.29
CA LEU A 448 8.89 -23.42 13.19
C LEU A 448 8.36 -23.35 11.75
N MET A 449 9.21 -23.42 10.73
CA MET A 449 8.78 -23.38 9.32
C MET A 449 8.36 -24.75 8.79
N ARG A 450 8.74 -25.83 9.48
CA ARG A 450 8.47 -27.23 9.08
C ARG A 450 8.90 -27.56 7.64
N GLY A 451 9.98 -26.92 7.18
CA GLY A 451 10.58 -27.15 5.87
C GLY A 451 11.63 -26.09 5.54
N GLU A 452 12.24 -26.25 4.37
CA GLU A 452 13.35 -25.43 3.91
C GLU A 452 12.99 -24.62 2.65
N LYS A 453 13.42 -23.36 2.61
CA LYS A 453 13.31 -22.55 1.38
C LYS A 453 14.29 -23.04 0.33
N LYS A 454 13.95 -22.85 -0.94
CA LYS A 454 14.85 -23.06 -2.08
C LYS A 454 15.07 -21.73 -2.79
N GLU A 455 16.27 -21.16 -2.62
CA GLU A 455 16.61 -19.88 -3.27
C GLU A 455 17.97 -19.93 -3.97
N ARG A 456 18.93 -20.67 -3.40
CA ARG A 456 20.30 -20.75 -3.93
C ARG A 456 20.92 -22.09 -3.58
N ASP A 457 22.02 -22.38 -4.25
CA ASP A 457 22.90 -23.50 -3.88
C ASP A 457 23.62 -23.17 -2.56
N ALA A 458 23.23 -23.87 -1.50
CA ALA A 458 23.76 -23.70 -0.15
C ALA A 458 23.78 -25.06 0.56
N ILE A 459 24.74 -25.23 1.47
CA ILE A 459 24.75 -26.37 2.37
C ILE A 459 23.64 -26.14 3.41
N VAL A 460 22.59 -26.94 3.34
CA VAL A 460 21.50 -26.94 4.32
C VAL A 460 21.99 -27.61 5.60
N LEU A 461 21.96 -26.86 6.70
CA LEU A 461 22.32 -27.32 8.04
C LEU A 461 21.07 -27.81 8.79
N SER A 462 21.25 -28.40 9.97
CA SER A 462 20.11 -28.84 10.78
C SER A 462 19.30 -27.65 11.29
N ASP A 463 18.00 -27.85 11.47
CA ASP A 463 17.10 -26.83 12.01
C ASP A 463 17.64 -26.19 13.30
N TRP A 464 17.54 -24.87 13.38
CA TRP A 464 17.77 -24.14 14.61
C TRP A 464 16.46 -24.04 15.38
N GLY A 465 16.40 -24.73 16.53
CA GLY A 465 15.26 -24.61 17.43
C GLY A 465 15.10 -23.20 17.98
N TRP A 466 13.90 -22.62 17.87
CA TRP A 466 13.62 -21.21 18.20
C TRP A 466 13.96 -20.80 19.64
N THR A 467 14.05 -21.74 20.59
CA THR A 467 14.40 -21.50 21.99
C THR A 467 15.90 -21.43 22.26
N TYR A 468 16.75 -21.91 21.35
CA TYR A 468 18.19 -21.97 21.59
C TYR A 468 18.84 -20.60 21.32
N PRO A 469 19.63 -20.06 22.27
CA PRO A 469 20.26 -18.75 22.10
C PRO A 469 21.45 -18.77 21.14
N GLU A 470 22.03 -19.95 20.89
CA GLU A 470 23.20 -20.10 20.03
C GLU A 470 23.04 -21.29 19.07
N TYR A 471 23.70 -21.18 17.93
CA TYR A 471 23.85 -22.24 16.94
C TYR A 471 25.30 -22.31 16.50
N ALA A 472 25.84 -23.52 16.30
CA ALA A 472 27.21 -23.68 15.86
C ALA A 472 27.34 -24.79 14.82
N PHE A 473 28.21 -24.58 13.83
CA PHE A 473 28.54 -25.56 12.81
C PHE A 473 30.01 -25.44 12.40
N THR A 474 30.53 -26.46 11.73
CA THR A 474 31.90 -26.47 11.23
C THR A 474 31.94 -26.29 9.72
N VAL A 475 32.90 -25.52 9.22
CA VAL A 475 33.20 -25.43 7.78
C VAL A 475 34.38 -26.31 7.42
N ASN A 476 34.44 -26.86 6.21
CA ASN A 476 35.50 -27.77 5.77
C ASN A 476 36.84 -27.07 5.44
N ARG A 477 37.21 -26.05 6.22
CA ARG A 477 38.47 -25.30 6.16
C ARG A 477 38.85 -24.78 7.54
N PRO A 478 40.14 -24.62 7.87
CA PRO A 478 40.56 -24.04 9.14
C PRO A 478 40.19 -22.55 9.23
N SER A 479 40.05 -22.05 10.46
CA SER A 479 39.68 -20.68 10.80
C SER A 479 40.65 -19.65 10.22
N GLY A 480 41.92 -20.04 10.09
CA GLY A 480 42.97 -19.25 9.46
C GLY A 480 42.71 -18.95 7.99
N ASP A 481 41.86 -19.72 7.31
CA ASP A 481 41.51 -19.52 5.89
C ASP A 481 40.27 -18.65 5.71
N ILE A 482 39.52 -18.37 6.78
CA ILE A 482 38.32 -17.53 6.71
C ILE A 482 38.74 -16.07 6.58
N ARG A 483 38.22 -15.40 5.55
CA ARG A 483 38.31 -13.94 5.38
C ARG A 483 37.13 -13.26 6.05
N SER A 484 35.92 -13.76 5.83
CA SER A 484 34.73 -13.25 6.52
C SER A 484 33.59 -14.26 6.59
N VAL A 485 32.71 -14.07 7.57
CA VAL A 485 31.40 -14.71 7.68
C VAL A 485 30.35 -13.63 7.78
N GLU A 486 29.25 -13.76 7.04
CA GLU A 486 28.19 -12.75 6.96
C GLU A 486 26.81 -13.40 7.05
N ILE A 487 25.96 -12.89 7.96
CA ILE A 487 24.54 -13.22 8.09
C ILE A 487 23.74 -12.31 7.18
N ASP A 488 22.81 -12.89 6.42
CA ASP A 488 21.94 -12.18 5.48
C ASP A 488 22.68 -11.12 4.62
N PRO A 489 23.57 -11.55 3.71
CA PRO A 489 24.19 -10.62 2.78
C PRO A 489 23.18 -9.91 1.85
N SER A 490 21.93 -10.41 1.78
CA SER A 490 20.86 -9.77 1.01
C SER A 490 20.22 -8.58 1.72
N ARG A 491 20.44 -8.42 3.03
CA ARG A 491 19.90 -7.35 3.88
C ARG A 491 18.37 -7.25 3.86
N ARG A 492 17.71 -8.40 3.70
CA ARG A 492 16.25 -8.55 3.66
C ARG A 492 15.66 -8.97 5.00
N MET A 493 16.48 -9.06 6.04
CA MET A 493 16.06 -9.30 7.42
C MET A 493 16.09 -7.99 8.21
N ALA A 494 15.07 -7.73 9.01
CA ALA A 494 14.93 -6.52 9.81
C ALA A 494 15.80 -6.52 11.09
N ASP A 495 17.06 -6.92 10.93
CA ASP A 495 18.06 -6.94 12.00
C ASP A 495 18.39 -5.52 12.48
N LEU A 496 18.43 -5.32 13.79
CA LEU A 496 18.67 -4.03 14.42
C LEU A 496 20.14 -3.61 14.43
N ASP A 497 21.07 -4.57 14.50
CA ASP A 497 22.51 -4.32 14.66
C ASP A 497 23.33 -5.04 13.58
N LEU A 498 23.26 -4.48 12.37
CA LEU A 498 24.01 -4.96 11.21
C LEU A 498 25.54 -5.02 11.42
N SER A 499 26.08 -4.36 12.46
CA SER A 499 27.52 -4.39 12.73
C SER A 499 28.00 -5.75 13.26
N ASN A 500 27.09 -6.52 13.87
CA ASN A 500 27.39 -7.83 14.44
C ASN A 500 27.04 -9.00 13.48
N ASN A 501 26.37 -8.71 12.36
CA ASN A 501 26.05 -9.67 11.29
C ASN A 501 27.28 -10.13 10.50
N ARG A 502 28.47 -9.57 10.76
CA ARG A 502 29.69 -9.90 10.03
C ARG A 502 30.88 -10.13 10.94
N TYR A 503 31.64 -11.18 10.65
CA TYR A 503 32.94 -11.47 11.26
C TYR A 503 34.06 -11.35 10.22
N PRO A 504 35.21 -10.69 10.52
CA PRO A 504 35.35 -9.76 11.63
C PRO A 504 34.38 -8.58 11.45
N ALA A 505 33.98 -7.96 12.57
CA ALA A 505 33.10 -6.80 12.55
C ALA A 505 33.69 -5.70 11.65
N PRO A 506 32.87 -5.06 10.80
CA PRO A 506 33.35 -3.97 9.96
C PRO A 506 33.83 -2.80 10.82
N ALA A 507 34.84 -2.07 10.36
CA ALA A 507 35.22 -0.81 10.98
C ALA A 507 34.00 0.15 10.92
N GLN A 508 33.68 0.85 12.02
CA GLN A 508 32.50 1.73 12.09
C GLN A 508 32.45 2.70 10.90
N GLU A 509 31.48 2.50 10.00
CA GLU A 509 31.17 3.46 8.94
C GLU A 509 30.32 4.61 9.52
N LYS A 510 30.61 5.84 9.09
CA LYS A 510 29.86 7.03 9.50
C LYS A 510 28.40 6.91 9.07
N ALA A 511 27.48 7.18 9.99
CA ALA A 511 26.05 7.22 9.71
C ALA A 511 25.74 8.16 8.53
N LEU A 512 24.88 7.72 7.61
CA LEU A 512 24.33 8.57 6.56
C LEU A 512 23.51 9.69 7.21
N PRO A 513 23.61 10.94 6.71
CA PRO A 513 22.81 12.04 7.24
C PRO A 513 21.32 11.75 7.02
N VAL A 514 20.55 11.90 8.09
CA VAL A 514 19.09 11.91 8.04
C VAL A 514 18.67 13.20 7.31
N LEU A 515 18.07 13.06 6.13
CA LEU A 515 17.39 14.18 5.48
C LEU A 515 15.96 14.23 6.01
N GLU A 516 15.69 15.23 6.84
CA GLU A 516 14.33 15.66 7.18
C GLU A 516 13.62 16.11 5.89
N GLY A 517 12.52 15.46 5.52
CA GLY A 517 11.77 15.84 4.33
C GLY A 517 10.86 14.76 3.76
N ALA A 518 9.94 14.27 4.58
CA ALA A 518 8.69 13.65 4.14
C ALA A 518 7.71 13.64 5.34
N GLU A 519 7.41 14.82 5.86
CA GLU A 519 6.20 14.98 6.66
C GLU A 519 5.01 15.00 5.69
N LYS A 520 4.00 14.16 5.99
CA LYS A 520 2.69 14.16 5.35
C LYS A 520 1.98 15.50 5.54
#